data_AF-A0A1A6HA05-F1
#
_entry.id   AF-A0A1A6HA05-F1
#
_cell.length_a   1.000
_cell.length_b   1.000
_cell.length_c   1.000
_cell.angle_alpha   90.00
_cell.angle_beta   90.00
_cell.angle_gamma   90.00
#
_symmetry.space_group_name_H-M   'P 1'
#
loop_
_entity.id
_entity.type
_entity.pdbx_description
1 polymer ?
#
loop_
_entity_poly.entity_id
_entity_poly.type
_entity_poly.pdbx_seq_one_letter_code
_entity_poly.pdbx_strand_id
1 'polypeptide(L)' 'MTSHSTSAQCSTSDNACRISSERVSQVMHYLGQYIMVKQLYDQQEQHMVYCGGDLLGDLLGCQSFSVKDP' A
#
# COMPACT_ATOMS: atom_id res chain seq x y z
N MET A 1 23.19 -24.82 45.21
CA MET A 1 21.85 -24.92 44.59
C MET A 1 21.26 -23.51 44.53
N THR A 2 21.56 -22.75 43.49
CA THR A 2 20.93 -21.45 43.22
C THR A 2 21.12 -21.13 41.74
N SER A 3 20.09 -21.38 40.94
CA SER A 3 20.00 -20.84 39.58
C SER A 3 18.67 -20.12 39.48
N HIS A 4 18.70 -18.81 39.74
CA HIS A 4 17.62 -17.90 39.38
C HIS A 4 17.83 -17.52 37.92
N SER A 5 16.88 -17.89 37.06
CA SER A 5 16.75 -17.32 35.72
C SER A 5 15.31 -16.86 35.56
N THR A 6 15.03 -15.66 36.07
CA THR A 6 13.78 -14.96 35.81
C THR A 6 13.82 -14.45 34.37
N SER A 7 13.16 -15.16 33.46
CA SER A 7 12.87 -14.65 32.12
C SER A 7 11.78 -13.58 32.22
N ALA A 8 12.18 -12.32 32.19
CA ALA A 8 11.25 -11.23 31.95
C ALA A 8 10.71 -11.39 30.51
N GLN A 9 9.47 -11.85 30.37
CA GLN A 9 8.76 -11.80 29.11
C GLN A 9 8.35 -10.35 28.86
N CYS A 10 9.06 -9.69 27.96
CA CYS A 10 8.64 -8.40 27.41
C CYS A 10 7.45 -8.65 26.48
N SER A 11 6.24 -8.42 26.96
CA SER A 11 5.04 -8.36 26.12
C SER A 11 4.98 -7.01 25.42
N THR A 12 5.72 -6.86 24.32
CA THR A 12 5.62 -5.66 23.48
C THR A 12 4.37 -5.79 22.60
N SER A 13 3.31 -5.11 23.03
CA SER A 13 2.05 -4.77 22.33
C SER A 13 1.76 -5.41 20.97
N ASP A 14 0.71 -6.24 20.92
CA ASP A 14 0.02 -6.76 19.72
C ASP A 14 -0.69 -5.70 18.85
N ASN A 15 -0.28 -4.42 18.92
CA ASN A 15 -0.92 -3.37 18.13
C ASN A 15 -0.40 -3.28 16.69
N ALA A 16 0.74 -3.89 16.38
CA ALA A 16 1.31 -3.89 15.03
C ALA A 16 0.64 -4.90 14.08
N CYS A 17 -0.01 -5.94 14.59
CA CYS A 17 -0.62 -7.01 13.77
C CYS A 17 -2.09 -6.74 13.40
N ARG A 18 -2.69 -5.66 13.94
CA ARG A 18 -4.07 -5.24 13.63
C ARG A 18 -4.22 -4.40 12.35
N ILE A 19 -3.16 -4.22 11.56
CA ILE A 19 -3.33 -3.77 10.18
C ILE A 19 -3.89 -4.97 9.39
N SER A 20 -5.18 -5.23 9.56
CA SER A 20 -5.90 -6.24 8.80
C SER A 20 -5.76 -5.93 7.31
N SER A 21 -5.51 -6.96 6.51
CA SER A 21 -5.42 -6.90 5.03
C SER A 21 -6.56 -6.08 4.39
N GLU A 22 -7.71 -6.02 5.06
CA GLU A 22 -8.87 -5.19 4.73
C GLU A 22 -8.54 -3.70 4.49
N ARG A 23 -7.64 -3.11 5.28
CA ARG A 23 -7.26 -1.70 5.10
C ARG A 23 -6.48 -1.47 3.81
N VAL A 24 -5.63 -2.43 3.42
CA VAL A 24 -4.89 -2.36 2.15
C VAL A 24 -5.86 -2.49 0.97
N SER A 25 -6.80 -3.43 1.03
CA SER A 25 -7.85 -3.59 0.01
C SER A 25 -8.69 -2.33 -0.16
N GLN A 26 -9.04 -1.66 0.93
CA GLN A 26 -9.81 -0.41 0.88
C GLN A 26 -9.01 0.73 0.23
N VAL A 27 -7.72 0.85 0.55
CA VAL A 27 -6.83 1.83 -0.10
C VAL A 27 -6.72 1.55 -1.61
N MET A 28 -6.51 0.30 -2.00
CA MET A 28 -6.43 -0.08 -3.42
C MET A 28 -7.74 0.20 -4.16
N HIS A 29 -8.88 -0.01 -3.51
CA HIS A 29 -10.19 0.30 -4.09
C HIS A 29 -10.36 1.79 -4.38
N TYR A 30 -10.06 2.66 -3.40
CA TYR A 30 -10.13 4.11 -3.62
C TYR A 30 -9.11 4.61 -4.63
N LEU A 31 -7.90 4.02 -4.62
CA LEU A 31 -6.87 4.34 -5.61
C LEU A 31 -7.33 4.01 -7.03
N GLY A 32 -7.95 2.85 -7.24
CA GLY A 32 -8.54 2.48 -8.52
C GLY A 32 -9.65 3.43 -8.97
N GLN A 33 -10.54 3.84 -8.06
CA GLN A 33 -11.57 4.83 -8.37
C GLN A 33 -10.97 6.18 -8.79
N TYR A 34 -9.94 6.64 -8.08
CA TYR A 34 -9.26 7.89 -8.39
C TYR A 34 -8.68 7.88 -9.83
N ILE A 35 -7.95 6.82 -10.18
CA ILE A 35 -7.38 6.63 -11.52
C ILE A 35 -8.49 6.63 -12.59
N MET A 36 -9.61 5.98 -12.33
CA MET A 36 -10.74 5.89 -13.25
C MET A 36 -11.44 7.24 -13.44
N VAL A 37 -11.75 7.96 -12.36
CA VAL A 37 -12.45 9.26 -12.41
C VAL A 37 -11.61 10.32 -13.10
N LYS A 38 -10.30 10.33 -12.86
CA LYS A 38 -9.37 11.28 -13.51
C LYS A 38 -8.89 10.82 -14.89
N GLN A 39 -9.32 9.63 -15.33
CA GLN A 39 -8.94 9.03 -16.61
C GLN A 39 -7.42 9.00 -16.82
N LEU A 40 -6.68 8.63 -15.76
CA LEU A 40 -5.21 8.54 -15.81
C LEU A 40 -4.74 7.26 -16.53
N TYR A 41 -5.65 6.36 -16.90
CA TYR A 41 -5.34 5.14 -17.64
C TYR A 41 -5.32 5.38 -19.15
N ASP A 42 -4.53 4.59 -19.86
CA ASP A 42 -4.56 4.62 -21.33
C ASP A 42 -5.82 3.93 -21.88
N GLN A 43 -6.51 4.54 -22.85
CA GLN A 43 -7.74 3.98 -23.41
C GLN A 43 -7.50 2.72 -24.25
N GLN A 44 -6.34 2.59 -24.89
CA GLN A 44 -5.97 1.43 -25.70
C GLN A 44 -5.27 0.37 -24.84
N GLU A 45 -4.46 0.81 -23.87
CA GLU A 45 -3.71 -0.04 -22.96
C GLU A 45 -4.11 0.21 -21.50
N GLN A 46 -5.33 -0.16 -21.10
CA GLN A 46 -5.90 0.14 -19.76
C GLN A 46 -5.08 -0.33 -18.54
N HIS A 47 -4.07 -1.15 -18.76
CA HIS A 47 -3.12 -1.53 -17.71
C HIS A 47 -2.03 -0.47 -17.46
N MET A 48 -1.84 0.48 -18.38
CA MET A 48 -0.92 1.59 -18.25
C MET A 48 -1.62 2.79 -17.63
N VAL A 49 -0.99 3.36 -16.61
CA VAL A 49 -1.43 4.60 -15.94
C VAL A 49 -0.37 5.67 -16.15
N TYR A 50 -0.77 6.85 -16.63
CA TYR A 50 0.05 8.03 -16.79
C TYR A 50 -0.34 9.07 -15.74
N CYS A 51 0.49 9.19 -14.71
CA CYS A 51 0.27 10.05 -13.55
C CYS A 51 1.23 11.25 -13.47
N GLY A 52 2.00 11.51 -14.52
CA GLY A 52 2.86 12.69 -14.60
C GLY A 52 2.06 14.00 -14.47
N GLY A 53 2.48 14.87 -13.54
CA GLY A 53 1.77 16.11 -13.22
C GLY A 53 0.52 15.92 -12.34
N ASP A 54 0.27 14.70 -11.86
CA ASP A 54 -0.73 14.39 -10.85
C ASP A 54 -0.06 14.08 -9.50
N LEU A 55 -0.76 14.36 -8.40
CA LEU A 55 -0.30 14.01 -7.05
C LEU A 55 0.04 12.52 -6.91
N LEU A 56 -0.65 11.65 -7.66
CA LEU A 56 -0.35 10.22 -7.69
C LEU A 56 1.07 9.94 -8.21
N GLY A 57 1.53 10.67 -9.24
CA GLY A 57 2.88 10.53 -9.77
C GLY A 57 3.93 11.05 -8.80
N ASP A 58 3.66 12.17 -8.13
CA ASP A 58 4.54 12.72 -7.09
C ASP A 58 4.68 11.76 -5.88
N LEU A 59 3.58 11.12 -5.48
CA LEU A 59 3.55 10.16 -4.38
C LEU A 59 4.31 8.87 -4.72
N LEU A 60 4.14 8.35 -5.93
CA LEU A 60 4.79 7.11 -6.39
C LEU A 60 6.23 7.34 -6.89
N GLY A 61 6.60 8.58 -7.18
CA GLY A 61 7.92 8.93 -7.74
C GLY A 61 8.11 8.48 -9.19
N CYS A 62 7.01 8.29 -9.94
CA CYS A 62 7.05 7.85 -11.33
C CYS A 62 6.09 8.68 -12.20
N GLN A 63 6.36 8.72 -13.51
CA GLN A 63 5.47 9.37 -14.49
C GLN A 63 4.40 8.42 -15.03
N SER A 64 4.68 7.12 -14.99
CA SER A 64 3.75 6.07 -15.40
C SER A 64 4.10 4.74 -14.74
N PHE A 65 3.13 3.84 -14.70
CA PHE A 65 3.31 2.46 -14.24
C PHE A 65 2.32 1.50 -14.93
N SER A 66 2.69 0.22 -14.94
CA SER A 66 1.84 -0.89 -15.39
C SER A 66 1.17 -1.53 -14.19
N VAL A 67 -0.15 -1.68 -14.21
CA VAL A 67 -0.92 -2.40 -13.17
C VAL A 67 -0.62 -3.91 -13.21
N LYS A 68 -0.12 -4.42 -14.34
CA LYS A 68 0.27 -5.84 -14.46
C LYS A 68 1.60 -6.15 -13.76
N ASP A 69 2.44 -5.12 -13.56
CA ASP A 69 3.79 -5.24 -13.02
C ASP A 69 3.92 -4.34 -11.77
N PRO A 70 3.26 -4.71 -10.65
CA PRO A 70 3.23 -3.92 -9.42
C PRO A 70 4.54 -3.95 -8.63
#